data_AF-A0A2G8TM99-F1
#
_entry.id   AF-A0A2G8TM99-F1
#
_cell.length_a   1.000
_cell.length_b   1.000
_cell.length_c   1.000
_cell.angle_alpha   90.00
_cell.angle_beta   90.00
_cell.angle_gamma   90.00
#
_symmetry.space_group_name_H-M   'P 1'
#
loop_
_entity.id
_entity.type
_entity.pdbx_description
1 polymer ?
#
loop_
_entity_poly.entity_id
_entity_poly.type
_entity_poly.pdbx_seq_one_letter_code
_entity_poly.pdbx_strand_id
1 'polypeptide(L)'
;MRPYTRQSGFTLLEVLVALVIVGTALGASMRAVGSLASNSAGLRTAMMATWSAENRLVQIRLAREFPSVGKRSFECPQGDLNLVCEEEVLASPNPLLRRVEVGVYDMQNPERRILKLVQLVMRPQ
;
A
#
# COMPACT_ATOMS: atom_id res chain seq x y z
N MET A 1 -54.76 -45.10 25.48
CA MET A 1 -53.32 -45.28 25.23
C MET A 1 -52.74 -43.94 24.82
N ARG A 2 -51.82 -43.39 25.61
CA ARG A 2 -51.16 -42.12 25.27
C ARG A 2 -50.08 -42.39 24.22
N PRO A 3 -50.02 -41.65 23.09
CA PRO A 3 -48.98 -41.83 22.10
C PRO A 3 -47.63 -41.49 22.73
N TYR A 4 -46.67 -42.41 22.64
CA TYR A 4 -45.30 -42.18 23.06
C TYR A 4 -44.65 -41.31 21.98
N THR A 5 -44.48 -40.02 22.23
CA THR A 5 -43.66 -39.15 21.39
C THR A 5 -42.23 -39.69 21.42
N ARG A 6 -41.77 -40.27 20.31
CA ARG A 6 -40.35 -40.65 20.16
C ARG A 6 -39.52 -39.38 20.25
N GLN A 7 -38.73 -39.23 21.31
CA GLN A 7 -37.67 -38.24 21.34
C GLN A 7 -36.64 -38.62 20.27
N SER A 8 -36.52 -37.80 19.24
CA SER A 8 -35.41 -37.84 18.30
C SER A 8 -34.14 -37.37 19.02
N GLY A 9 -33.24 -38.29 19.36
CA GLY A 9 -31.90 -37.95 19.85
C GLY A 9 -31.02 -37.44 18.71
N PHE A 10 -30.08 -36.55 19.03
CA PHE A 10 -29.06 -36.08 18.08
C PHE A 10 -28.19 -37.25 17.62
N THR A 11 -28.02 -37.39 16.31
CA THR A 11 -27.11 -38.40 15.76
C THR A 11 -25.66 -37.90 15.82
N LEU A 12 -24.70 -38.82 15.94
CA LEU A 12 -23.27 -38.50 15.78
C LEU A 12 -23.00 -37.82 14.43
N LEU A 13 -23.76 -38.21 13.39
CA LEU A 13 -23.63 -37.66 12.05
C LEU A 13 -24.06 -36.19 11.97
N GLU A 14 -25.15 -35.78 12.64
CA GLU A 14 -25.55 -34.36 12.71
C GLU A 14 -24.49 -33.49 13.37
N VAL A 15 -23.91 -33.94 14.49
CA VAL A 15 -22.86 -33.18 15.19
C VAL A 15 -21.61 -33.06 14.32
N LEU A 16 -21.22 -34.15 13.63
CA LEU A 16 -20.09 -34.13 12.71
C LEU A 16 -20.35 -33.18 11.53
N VAL A 17 -21.53 -33.24 10.91
CA VAL A 17 -21.90 -32.34 9.80
C VAL A 17 -21.93 -30.89 10.29
N ALA A 18 -22.50 -30.62 11.47
CA ALA A 18 -22.51 -29.29 12.06
C ALA A 18 -21.09 -28.76 12.30
N LEU A 19 -20.19 -29.58 12.84
CA LEU A 19 -18.78 -29.21 13.04
C LEU A 19 -18.07 -28.94 11.72
N VAL A 20 -18.35 -29.70 10.67
CA VAL A 20 -17.79 -29.46 9.33
C VAL A 20 -18.28 -28.14 8.76
N ILE A 21 -19.58 -27.83 8.87
CA ILE A 21 -20.14 -26.54 8.42
C ILE A 21 -19.52 -25.38 9.21
N VAL A 22 -19.44 -25.48 10.54
CA VAL A 22 -18.84 -24.44 11.38
C VAL A 22 -17.34 -24.28 11.07
N GLY A 23 -16.60 -25.39 10.95
CA GLY A 23 -15.18 -25.37 10.64
C GLY A 23 -14.89 -24.75 9.28
N THR A 24 -15.67 -25.08 8.25
CA THR A 24 -15.52 -24.47 6.92
C THR A 24 -15.89 -22.99 6.91
N ALA A 25 -16.96 -22.60 7.61
CA ALA A 25 -17.34 -21.19 7.76
C ALA A 25 -16.22 -20.38 8.44
N LEU A 26 -15.69 -20.86 9.57
CA LEU A 26 -14.58 -20.21 10.27
C LEU A 26 -13.31 -20.13 9.40
N GLY A 27 -12.97 -21.22 8.70
CA GLY A 27 -11.83 -21.23 7.79
C GLY A 27 -11.97 -20.25 6.62
N ALA A 28 -13.19 -20.04 6.11
CA ALA A 28 -13.48 -19.02 5.11
C ALA A 28 -13.35 -17.61 5.72
N SER A 29 -13.89 -17.38 6.91
CA SER A 29 -13.79 -16.10 7.62
C SER A 29 -12.34 -15.71 7.92
N MET A 30 -11.52 -16.64 8.39
CA MET A 30 -10.09 -16.38 8.65
C MET A 30 -9.34 -15.98 7.38
N ARG A 31 -9.61 -16.65 6.25
CA ARG A 31 -9.03 -16.26 4.96
C ARG A 31 -9.46 -14.87 4.52
N ALA A 32 -10.73 -14.52 4.71
CA ALA A 32 -11.24 -13.18 4.40
C ALA A 32 -10.56 -12.10 5.26
N VAL A 33 -10.43 -12.33 6.56
CA VAL A 33 -9.73 -11.42 7.49
C VAL A 33 -8.25 -11.28 7.12
N GLY A 34 -7.56 -12.39 6.82
CA GLY A 34 -6.17 -12.36 6.38
C GLY A 34 -5.97 -11.53 5.11
N SER A 35 -6.84 -11.70 4.12
CA SER A 35 -6.84 -10.90 2.88
C SER A 35 -7.07 -9.40 3.17
N LEU A 36 -8.02 -9.08 4.05
CA LEU A 36 -8.28 -7.70 4.45
C LEU A 36 -7.07 -7.07 5.15
N ALA A 37 -6.42 -7.81 6.05
CA ALA A 37 -5.22 -7.35 6.75
C ALA A 37 -4.06 -7.09 5.78
N SER A 38 -3.79 -8.01 4.84
CA SER A 38 -2.72 -7.82 3.85
C SER A 38 -2.99 -6.63 2.93
N ASN A 39 -4.25 -6.44 2.52
CA ASN A 39 -4.64 -5.30 1.68
C ASN A 39 -4.49 -3.98 2.43
N SER A 40 -4.89 -3.95 3.71
CA SER A 40 -4.76 -2.76 4.56
C SER A 40 -3.29 -2.37 4.76
N ALA A 41 -2.41 -3.35 4.96
CA ALA A 41 -0.96 -3.11 5.03
C ALA A 41 -0.42 -2.53 3.71
N GLY A 42 -0.82 -3.08 2.56
CA GLY A 42 -0.43 -2.56 1.25
C GLY A 42 -0.89 -1.12 1.02
N LEU A 43 -2.13 -0.78 1.40
CA LEU A 43 -2.65 0.59 1.32
C LEU A 43 -1.86 1.55 2.23
N ARG A 44 -1.55 1.14 3.46
CA ARG A 44 -0.73 1.95 4.38
C ARG A 44 0.65 2.24 3.77
N THR A 45 1.32 1.24 3.19
CA THR A 45 2.61 1.42 2.52
C THR A 45 2.51 2.39 1.35
N ALA A 46 1.48 2.26 0.51
CA ALA A 46 1.25 3.18 -0.61
C ALA A 46 1.02 4.62 -0.13
N MET A 47 0.18 4.83 0.91
CA MET A 47 -0.06 6.16 1.48
C MET A 47 1.21 6.81 2.01
N MET A 48 2.02 6.06 2.76
CA MET A 48 3.28 6.58 3.31
C MET A 48 4.30 6.88 2.21
N ALA A 49 4.39 6.04 1.18
CA ALA A 49 5.20 6.33 0.01
C ALA A 49 4.72 7.61 -0.72
N THR A 50 3.41 7.85 -0.80
CA THR A 50 2.86 9.06 -1.43
C THR A 50 3.30 10.27 -0.65
N TRP A 51 3.22 10.20 0.69
CA TRP A 51 3.64 11.29 1.55
C TRP A 51 5.14 11.60 1.40
N SER A 52 6.01 10.59 1.31
CA SER A 52 7.44 10.82 1.03
C SER A 52 7.66 11.55 -0.30
N ALA A 53 6.98 11.14 -1.37
CA ALA A 53 7.10 11.78 -2.67
C ALA A 53 6.57 13.22 -2.65
N GLU A 54 5.40 13.44 -2.06
CA GLU A 54 4.80 14.76 -1.90
C GLU A 54 5.69 15.69 -1.07
N ASN A 55 6.25 15.20 0.04
CA ASN A 55 7.18 15.97 0.87
C ASN A 55 8.36 16.48 0.05
N ARG A 56 8.95 15.64 -0.81
CA ARG A 56 10.05 16.07 -1.68
C ARG A 56 9.59 17.14 -2.69
N LEU A 57 8.47 16.92 -3.34
CA LEU A 57 7.93 17.87 -4.33
C LEU A 57 7.56 19.22 -3.69
N VAL A 58 7.04 19.19 -2.46
CA VAL A 58 6.73 20.37 -1.66
C VAL A 58 8.03 21.07 -1.22
N GLN A 59 9.06 20.35 -0.80
CA GLN A 59 10.37 20.93 -0.47
C GLN A 59 10.95 21.72 -1.65
N ILE A 60 10.93 21.15 -2.86
CA ILE A 60 11.38 21.84 -4.08
C ILE A 60 10.59 23.14 -4.29
N ARG A 61 9.26 23.09 -4.14
CA ARG A 61 8.40 24.26 -4.30
C ARG A 61 8.67 25.33 -3.26
N LEU A 62 8.77 24.96 -1.98
CA LEU A 62 9.00 25.89 -0.88
C LEU A 62 10.40 26.51 -0.95
N ALA A 63 11.42 25.74 -1.35
CA ALA A 63 12.77 26.23 -1.58
C ALA A 63 12.90 27.09 -2.84
N ARG A 64 11.84 27.16 -3.68
CA ARG A 64 11.87 27.76 -5.03
C ARG A 64 13.04 27.20 -5.86
N GLU A 65 13.34 25.92 -5.67
CA GLU A 65 14.48 25.27 -6.30
C GLU A 65 14.16 24.99 -7.78
N PHE A 66 15.12 25.26 -8.66
CA PHE A 66 15.07 24.82 -10.07
C PHE A 66 16.12 23.71 -10.29
N PRO A 67 15.81 22.47 -9.89
CA PRO A 67 16.81 21.41 -9.74
C PRO A 67 17.44 21.03 -11.08
N SER A 68 18.74 20.75 -11.11
CA SER A 68 19.46 20.34 -12.33
C SER A 68 18.95 19.02 -12.89
N VAL A 69 19.00 18.85 -14.21
CA VAL A 69 18.65 17.59 -14.88
C VAL A 69 19.56 16.47 -14.38
N GLY A 70 18.99 15.29 -14.13
CA GLY A 70 19.73 14.14 -13.62
C GLY A 70 18.88 13.25 -12.74
N LYS A 71 19.53 12.24 -12.16
CA LYS A 71 18.93 11.31 -11.21
C LYS A 71 19.67 11.37 -9.89
N ARG A 72 18.95 11.33 -8.79
CA ARG A 72 19.51 11.16 -7.45
C ARG A 72 18.61 10.24 -6.63
N SER A 73 19.23 9.44 -5.78
CA SER A 73 18.54 8.58 -4.83
C SER A 73 18.93 8.96 -3.40
N PHE A 74 17.98 8.96 -2.49
CA PHE A 74 18.18 9.32 -1.08
C PHE A 74 17.16 8.63 -0.19
N GLU A 75 17.50 8.43 1.08
CA GLU A 75 16.58 7.86 2.08
C GLU A 75 15.45 8.84 2.41
N CYS A 76 14.23 8.33 2.49
CA CYS A 76 13.03 9.12 2.81
C CYS A 76 12.04 8.32 3.69
N PRO A 77 12.47 7.88 4.89
CA PRO A 77 11.68 6.99 5.76
C PRO A 77 10.38 7.65 6.24
N GLN A 78 9.36 6.82 6.50
CA GLN A 78 8.07 7.25 7.05
C GLN A 78 7.62 6.31 8.18
N GLY A 79 7.69 6.80 9.42
CA GLY A 79 7.48 5.96 10.59
C GLY A 79 8.42 4.75 10.55
N ASP A 80 7.86 3.54 10.64
CA ASP A 80 8.62 2.28 10.61
C ASP A 80 8.97 1.80 9.19
N LEU A 81 8.58 2.54 8.14
CA LEU A 81 8.86 2.18 6.76
C LEU A 81 10.17 2.81 6.29
N ASN A 82 11.16 1.96 6.03
CA ASN A 82 12.43 2.35 5.42
C ASN A 82 12.25 2.47 3.90
N LEU A 83 12.00 3.70 3.44
CA LEU A 83 11.76 4.02 2.04
C LEU A 83 12.96 4.73 1.42
N VAL A 84 13.16 4.49 0.13
CA VAL A 84 14.18 5.17 -0.69
C VAL A 84 13.47 5.93 -1.79
N CYS A 85 13.78 7.22 -1.91
CA CYS A 85 13.23 8.11 -2.93
C CYS A 85 14.25 8.32 -4.04
N GLU A 86 13.79 8.18 -5.27
CA GLU A 86 14.54 8.51 -6.48
C GLU A 86 13.91 9.74 -7.13
N GLU A 87 14.66 10.83 -7.17
CA GLU A 87 14.29 12.03 -7.91
C GLU A 87 14.97 11.99 -9.29
N GLU A 88 14.15 12.02 -10.33
CA GLU A 88 14.55 12.14 -11.72
C GLU A 88 14.06 13.47 -12.28
N VAL A 89 15.00 14.34 -12.64
CA VAL A 89 14.71 15.65 -13.23
C VAL A 89 15.00 15.60 -14.71
N LEU A 90 13.99 15.89 -15.51
CA LEU A 90 14.02 15.85 -16.97
C LEU A 90 13.85 17.27 -17.53
N ALA A 91 14.61 17.55 -18.60
CA ALA A 91 14.39 18.74 -19.40
C ALA A 91 12.98 18.69 -20.04
N SER A 92 12.32 19.84 -20.12
CA SER A 92 11.09 19.98 -20.88
C SER A 92 11.35 20.81 -22.16
N PRO A 93 10.44 20.80 -23.16
CA PRO A 93 10.57 21.66 -24.32
C PRO A 93 10.61 23.16 -23.98
N ASN A 94 10.00 23.57 -22.86
CA ASN A 94 10.08 24.94 -22.38
C ASN A 94 11.29 25.08 -21.43
N PRO A 95 12.30 25.93 -21.74
CA PRO A 95 13.47 26.09 -20.88
C PRO A 95 13.17 26.69 -19.50
N LEU A 96 11.99 27.28 -19.31
CA LEU A 96 11.50 27.77 -18.02
C LEU A 96 10.88 26.67 -17.16
N LEU A 97 10.67 25.46 -17.70
CA LEU A 97 10.03 24.34 -17.02
C LEU A 97 10.95 23.12 -16.99
N ARG A 98 10.95 22.43 -15.86
CA ARG A 98 11.54 21.08 -15.71
C ARG A 98 10.48 20.12 -15.20
N ARG A 99 10.52 18.87 -15.68
CA ARG A 99 9.67 17.80 -15.16
C ARG A 99 10.45 17.06 -14.09
N VAL A 100 9.95 17.12 -12.86
CA VAL A 100 10.52 16.41 -11.72
C VAL A 100 9.65 15.21 -11.44
N GLU A 101 10.25 14.04 -11.41
CA GLU A 101 9.58 12.79 -11.11
C GLU A 101 10.18 12.21 -9.83
N VAL A 102 9.35 11.86 -8.85
CA VAL A 102 9.79 11.27 -7.57
C VAL A 102 9.21 9.87 -7.47
N GLY A 103 10.07 8.87 -7.64
CA GLY A 103 9.76 7.45 -7.40
C GLY A 103 10.07 7.07 -5.97
N VAL A 104 9.26 6.19 -5.37
CA VAL A 104 9.51 5.68 -4.02
C VAL A 104 9.57 4.17 -4.05
N TYR A 105 10.59 3.63 -3.41
CA TYR A 105 10.93 2.21 -3.36
C TYR A 105 11.01 1.75 -1.91
N ASP A 106 10.73 0.47 -1.69
CA ASP A 106 10.99 -0.17 -0.41
C ASP A 106 12.49 -0.53 -0.33
N MET A 107 13.17 -0.16 0.75
CA MET A 107 14.59 -0.49 0.92
C MET A 107 14.84 -2.01 0.95
N GLN A 108 13.87 -2.79 1.43
CA GLN A 108 13.96 -4.26 1.45
C GLN A 108 13.73 -4.88 0.07
N ASN A 109 13.10 -4.16 -0.86
CA ASN A 109 12.86 -4.63 -2.22
C ASN A 109 13.07 -3.48 -3.23
N PRO A 110 14.34 -3.13 -3.51
CA PRO A 110 14.68 -1.96 -4.33
C PRO A 110 14.19 -2.03 -5.78
N GLU A 111 13.91 -3.22 -6.30
CA GLU A 111 13.37 -3.39 -7.65
C GLU A 111 11.89 -3.01 -7.74
N ARG A 112 11.18 -3.03 -6.61
CA ARG A 112 9.75 -2.73 -6.55
C ARG A 112 9.52 -1.24 -6.28
N ARG A 113 9.21 -0.51 -7.34
CA ARG A 113 8.67 0.86 -7.20
C ARG A 113 7.24 0.81 -6.64
N ILE A 114 7.02 1.41 -5.48
CA ILE A 114 5.70 1.52 -4.84
C ILE A 114 4.81 2.48 -5.64
N LEU A 115 5.35 3.66 -5.98
CA LEU A 115 4.68 4.67 -6.79
C LEU A 115 5.67 5.66 -7.40
N LYS A 116 5.15 6.53 -8.27
CA LYS A 116 5.88 7.65 -8.88
C LYS A 116 4.95 8.85 -9.02
N LEU A 117 5.35 9.98 -8.46
CA LEU A 117 4.68 11.27 -8.66
C LEU A 117 5.46 12.12 -9.67
N VAL A 118 4.75 12.98 -10.38
CA VAL A 118 5.34 13.86 -11.41
C VAL A 118 4.82 15.28 -11.20
N GLN A 119 5.73 16.25 -11.22
CA GLN A 119 5.41 17.66 -11.11
C GLN A 119 6.23 18.49 -12.10
N LEU A 120 5.61 19.52 -12.68
CA LEU A 120 6.33 20.55 -13.41
C LEU A 120 6.80 21.65 -12.45
N VAL A 121 8.07 21.99 -12.53
CA VAL A 121 8.70 23.05 -11.73
C VAL A 121 9.11 24.17 -12.65
N MET A 122 8.72 25.39 -12.29
CA MET A 122 9.06 26.61 -13.03
C MET A 122 10.33 27.24 -12.47
N ARG A 123 11.16 27.80 -13.35
CA ARG A 123 12.32 28.59 -12.93
C ARG A 123 11.84 29.82 -12.14
N PRO A 124 12.35 30.05 -10.91
CA PRO A 124 11.97 31.23 -10.13
C PRO A 124 12.40 32.52 -10.86
N GLN A 125 11.60 33.58 -10.67
CA GLN A 125 11.91 34.95 -11.10
C GLN A 125 12.73 35.66 -10.02
#